data_AF-A0A2V9YV15-F1
#
_entry.id   AF-A0A2V9YV15-F1
#
_cell.length_a   1.000
_cell.length_b   1.000
_cell.length_c   1.000
_cell.angle_alpha   90.00
_cell.angle_beta   90.00
_cell.angle_gamma   90.00
#
_symmetry.space_group_name_H-M   'P 1'
#
loop_
_entity.id
_entity.type
_entity.pdbx_description
1 polymer ?
#
loop_
_entity_poly.entity_id
_entity_poly.type
_entity_poly.pdbx_seq_one_letter_code
_entity_poly.pdbx_strand_id
1 'polypeptide(L)'
;MKVVPKPVQQVLPKIFTSLHKEDILFLDSSHVVSTGSDVVYEYLDILPRLQNGVLVQVHDVFLPSDYPREVVLKNRCFWSEQYLLQAFLAFSPECEVLWSSSAMQIFFLEILEKAFPRWPQSYLRMSRDKRRFVPPWMAGAHGPQASGRDGFANEGSVVSGQ
;
A
#
# COMPACT_ATOMS: atom_id res chain seq x y z
N MET A 1 -18.12 8.84 -3.61
CA MET A 1 -17.22 7.71 -3.28
C MET A 1 -18.07 6.59 -2.70
N LYS A 2 -18.03 5.39 -3.30
CA LYS A 2 -18.79 4.22 -2.84
C LYS A 2 -17.80 3.24 -2.21
N VAL A 3 -18.04 2.85 -0.96
CA VAL A 3 -17.21 1.88 -0.25
C VAL A 3 -17.91 0.52 -0.27
N VAL A 4 -17.18 -0.54 -0.59
CA VAL A 4 -17.63 -1.92 -0.45
C VAL A 4 -16.87 -2.52 0.74
N PRO A 5 -17.48 -2.69 1.92
CA PRO A 5 -16.79 -3.16 3.12
C PRO A 5 -16.68 -4.69 3.08
N LYS A 6 -15.86 -5.19 2.15
CA LYS A 6 -15.59 -6.62 2.00
C LYS A 6 -14.12 -6.82 1.61
N PRO A 7 -13.52 -7.97 1.99
CA PRO A 7 -12.25 -8.39 1.42
C PRO A 7 -12.35 -8.40 -0.11
N VAL A 8 -11.27 -7.99 -0.79
CA VAL A 8 -11.22 -7.85 -2.25
C VAL A 8 -11.63 -9.16 -2.96
N GLN A 9 -11.30 -10.30 -2.37
CA GLN A 9 -11.63 -11.65 -2.85
C GLN A 9 -13.13 -11.94 -2.89
N GLN A 10 -13.95 -11.16 -2.18
CA GLN A 10 -15.42 -11.30 -2.13
C GLN A 10 -16.13 -10.20 -2.93
N VAL A 11 -15.39 -9.31 -3.57
CA VAL A 11 -15.94 -8.25 -4.42
C VAL A 11 -16.30 -8.86 -5.78
N LEU A 12 -17.43 -8.43 -6.35
CA LEU A 12 -17.86 -8.93 -7.65
C LEU A 12 -16.82 -8.60 -8.73
N PRO A 13 -16.31 -9.59 -9.49
CA PRO A 13 -15.31 -9.36 -10.54
C PRO A 13 -15.73 -8.32 -11.57
N LYS A 14 -17.04 -8.16 -11.77
CA LYS A 14 -17.64 -7.17 -12.68
C LYS A 14 -17.18 -5.73 -12.39
N ILE A 15 -16.89 -5.41 -11.12
CA ILE A 15 -16.41 -4.08 -10.72
C ILE A 15 -15.06 -3.79 -11.38
N PHE A 16 -14.13 -4.75 -11.38
CA PHE A 16 -12.82 -4.57 -11.99
C PHE A 16 -12.90 -4.55 -13.52
N THR A 17 -13.73 -5.41 -14.12
CA THR A 17 -13.93 -5.40 -15.58
C THR A 17 -14.68 -4.18 -16.10
N SER A 18 -15.32 -3.41 -15.20
CA SER A 18 -15.97 -2.14 -15.55
C SER A 18 -15.03 -0.93 -15.50
N LEU A 19 -13.78 -1.10 -15.07
CA LEU A 19 -12.77 -0.06 -15.18
C LEU A 19 -12.34 0.07 -16.64
N HIS A 20 -12.22 1.31 -17.10
CA HIS A 20 -11.87 1.65 -18.46
C HIS A 20 -10.62 2.53 -18.51
N LYS A 21 -10.21 2.90 -19.72
CA LYS A 21 -9.07 3.78 -19.95
C LYS A 21 -9.15 5.02 -19.04
N GLU A 22 -8.03 5.36 -18.40
CA GLU A 22 -7.85 6.50 -17.49
C GLU A 22 -8.51 6.34 -16.09
N ASP A 23 -9.26 5.26 -15.85
CA ASP A 23 -9.65 4.90 -14.48
C ASP A 23 -8.43 4.39 -13.70
N ILE A 24 -8.45 4.60 -12.38
CA ILE A 24 -7.35 4.21 -11.48
C ILE A 24 -7.80 3.06 -10.58
N LEU A 25 -7.05 1.96 -10.59
CA LEU A 25 -7.09 0.91 -9.58
C LEU A 25 -5.95 1.13 -8.59
N PHE A 26 -6.28 1.39 -7.33
CA PHE A 26 -5.30 1.51 -6.24
C PHE A 26 -5.25 0.19 -5.47
N LEU A 27 -4.09 -0.46 -5.44
CA LEU A 27 -3.86 -1.69 -4.68
C LEU A 27 -3.27 -1.34 -3.32
N ASP A 28 -4.12 -1.49 -2.28
CA ASP A 28 -3.78 -1.41 -0.86
C ASP A 28 -3.89 -2.78 -0.19
N SER A 29 -2.94 -3.67 -0.53
CA SER A 29 -2.97 -5.07 -0.15
C SER A 29 -2.28 -5.34 1.19
N SER A 30 -2.31 -6.59 1.64
CA SER A 30 -1.52 -7.05 2.78
C SER A 30 0.01 -7.02 2.56
N HIS A 31 0.46 -6.88 1.31
CA HIS A 31 1.85 -6.99 0.83
C HIS A 31 2.53 -8.35 1.00
N VAL A 32 1.80 -9.36 1.48
CA VAL A 32 2.36 -10.70 1.73
C VAL A 32 1.78 -11.68 0.74
N VAL A 33 2.64 -12.21 -0.13
CA VAL A 33 2.30 -13.34 -1.00
C VAL A 33 2.20 -14.60 -0.15
N SER A 34 0.98 -15.08 0.04
CA SER A 34 0.68 -16.38 0.66
C SER A 34 -0.52 -17.05 -0.01
N THR A 35 -0.72 -18.34 0.27
CA THR A 35 -1.91 -19.07 -0.20
C THR A 35 -3.18 -18.32 0.21
N GLY A 36 -4.01 -17.96 -0.78
CA GLY A 36 -5.27 -17.25 -0.56
C GLY A 36 -5.15 -15.78 -0.16
N SER A 37 -3.95 -15.19 -0.20
CA SER A 37 -3.75 -13.76 0.04
C SER A 37 -4.49 -12.88 -0.97
N ASP A 38 -4.81 -11.66 -0.55
CA ASP A 38 -5.30 -10.60 -1.42
C ASP A 38 -4.32 -10.29 -2.55
N VAL A 39 -3.01 -10.24 -2.27
CA VAL A 39 -1.96 -10.06 -3.28
C VAL A 39 -2.06 -11.13 -4.38
N VAL A 40 -2.20 -12.41 -4.02
CA VAL A 40 -2.32 -13.47 -5.04
C VAL A 40 -3.59 -13.28 -5.88
N TYR A 41 -4.72 -12.93 -5.26
CA TYR A 41 -5.97 -12.68 -5.97
C TYR A 41 -5.88 -11.46 -6.89
N GLU A 42 -5.28 -10.37 -6.43
CA GLU A 42 -5.11 -9.15 -7.22
C GLU A 42 -4.30 -9.43 -8.49
N TYR A 43 -3.14 -10.09 -8.36
CA TYR A 43 -2.25 -10.30 -9.50
C TYR A 43 -2.72 -11.40 -10.45
N LEU A 44 -3.37 -12.46 -9.94
CA LEU A 44 -3.75 -13.61 -10.77
C LEU A 44 -5.20 -13.55 -11.27
N ASP A 45 -6.11 -12.89 -10.55
CA ASP A 45 -7.53 -12.82 -10.92
C ASP A 45 -7.97 -11.43 -11.39
N ILE A 46 -7.46 -10.35 -10.77
CA ILE A 46 -7.90 -8.98 -11.10
C ILE A 46 -7.10 -8.39 -12.26
N LEU A 47 -5.78 -8.25 -12.12
CA LEU A 47 -4.93 -7.57 -13.10
C LEU A 47 -5.11 -8.11 -14.54
N PRO A 48 -5.18 -9.44 -14.77
CA PRO A 48 -5.34 -9.98 -16.12
C PRO A 48 -6.68 -9.67 -16.79
N ARG A 49 -7.69 -9.18 -16.03
CA ARG A 49 -9.04 -8.88 -16.53
C ARG A 49 -9.29 -7.39 -16.76
N LEU A 50 -8.32 -6.54 -16.42
CA LEU A 50 -8.45 -5.11 -16.61
C LEU A 50 -8.48 -4.75 -18.10
N GLN A 51 -9.21 -3.69 -18.42
CA GLN A 51 -9.22 -3.14 -19.77
C GLN A 51 -7.93 -2.37 -20.03
N ASN A 52 -7.50 -2.31 -21.30
CA ASN A 52 -6.31 -1.55 -21.67
C ASN A 52 -6.45 -0.07 -21.32
N GLY A 53 -5.38 0.48 -20.75
CA GLY A 53 -5.29 1.89 -20.34
C GLY A 53 -5.88 2.21 -18.96
N VAL A 54 -6.33 1.21 -18.19
CA VAL A 54 -6.53 1.36 -16.75
C VAL A 54 -5.19 1.62 -16.09
N LEU A 55 -5.13 2.62 -15.21
CA LEU A 55 -3.94 2.96 -14.43
C LEU A 55 -3.94 2.15 -13.14
N VAL A 56 -2.87 1.39 -12.89
CA VAL A 56 -2.73 0.60 -11.66
C VAL A 56 -1.65 1.25 -10.78
N GLN A 57 -2.03 1.61 -9.55
CA GLN A 57 -1.11 2.11 -8.55
C GLN A 57 -0.94 1.06 -7.45
N VAL A 58 0.29 0.56 -7.30
CA VAL A 58 0.67 -0.34 -6.19
C VAL A 58 1.40 0.48 -5.15
N HIS A 59 0.89 0.49 -3.91
CA HIS A 59 1.49 1.25 -2.83
C HIS A 59 2.60 0.47 -2.11
N ASP A 60 3.41 1.17 -1.30
CA ASP A 60 4.52 0.61 -0.52
C ASP A 60 5.51 -0.27 -1.32
N VAL A 61 5.79 0.13 -2.55
CA VAL A 61 6.81 -0.46 -3.42
C VAL A 61 8.08 0.39 -3.41
N PHE A 62 9.25 -0.24 -3.21
CA PHE A 62 10.53 0.46 -3.08
C PHE A 62 11.45 0.29 -4.30
N LEU A 63 10.95 -0.32 -5.38
CA LEU A 63 11.71 -0.55 -6.61
C LEU A 63 12.34 0.75 -7.17
N PRO A 64 13.62 0.71 -7.60
CA PRO A 64 14.44 -0.50 -7.78
C PRO A 64 15.24 -0.94 -6.54
N SER A 65 15.04 -0.30 -5.39
CA SER A 65 15.65 -0.73 -4.14
C SER A 65 14.85 -1.81 -3.45
N ASP A 66 15.50 -2.49 -2.51
CA ASP A 66 14.84 -3.43 -1.62
C ASP A 66 14.03 -2.71 -0.52
N TYR A 67 13.19 -3.45 0.20
CA TYR A 67 12.47 -2.91 1.36
C TYR A 67 13.46 -2.33 2.39
N PRO A 68 13.14 -1.19 3.02
CA PRO A 68 14.05 -0.59 3.99
C PRO A 68 14.36 -1.54 5.15
N ARG A 69 15.65 -1.66 5.50
CA ARG A 69 16.15 -2.56 6.56
C ARG A 69 15.35 -2.47 7.86
N GLU A 70 14.93 -1.27 8.24
CA GLU A 70 14.18 -0.99 9.47
C GLU A 70 12.78 -1.64 9.44
N VAL A 71 12.12 -1.66 8.28
CA VAL A 71 10.82 -2.30 8.08
C VAL A 71 10.92 -3.80 8.29
N VAL A 72 11.97 -4.42 7.76
CA VAL A 72 12.19 -5.86 7.90
C VAL A 72 12.65 -6.23 9.31
N LEU A 73 13.66 -5.55 9.86
CA LEU A 73 14.31 -5.98 11.11
C LEU A 73 13.59 -5.50 12.37
N LYS A 74 13.11 -4.24 12.39
CA LYS A 74 12.41 -3.70 13.57
C LYS A 74 10.92 -4.01 13.53
N ASN A 75 10.27 -3.76 12.39
CA ASN A 75 8.83 -3.97 12.28
C ASN A 75 8.46 -5.42 11.92
N ARG A 76 9.45 -6.27 11.59
CA ARG A 76 9.23 -7.69 11.20
C ARG A 76 8.22 -7.84 10.07
N CYS A 77 8.18 -6.85 9.19
CA CYS A 77 7.33 -6.86 8.00
C CYS A 77 8.07 -7.61 6.90
N PHE A 78 7.65 -8.84 6.62
CA PHE A 78 8.20 -9.68 5.55
C PHE A 78 7.33 -9.57 4.30
N TRP A 79 7.23 -8.34 3.79
CA TRP A 79 6.51 -8.08 2.55
C TRP A 79 7.23 -8.72 1.38
N SER A 80 6.46 -9.31 0.47
CA SER A 80 6.96 -10.03 -0.69
C SER A 80 6.31 -9.57 -2.00
N GLU A 81 5.28 -8.72 -1.92
CA GLU A 81 4.55 -8.22 -3.09
C GLU A 81 5.47 -7.52 -4.11
N GLN A 82 6.40 -6.65 -3.70
CA GLN A 82 7.21 -5.92 -4.69
C GLN A 82 8.04 -6.85 -5.59
N TYR A 83 8.45 -8.03 -5.10
CA TYR A 83 9.20 -8.98 -5.91
C TYR A 83 8.29 -9.69 -6.91
N LEU A 84 7.03 -9.98 -6.52
CA LEU A 84 6.01 -10.46 -7.44
C LEU A 84 5.70 -9.40 -8.50
N LEU A 85 5.55 -8.13 -8.11
CA LEU A 85 5.36 -7.02 -9.02
C LEU A 85 6.54 -6.88 -9.99
N GLN A 86 7.77 -6.95 -9.50
CA GLN A 86 8.95 -6.87 -10.34
C GLN A 86 8.99 -8.01 -11.37
N ALA A 87 8.68 -9.24 -10.96
CA ALA A 87 8.59 -10.39 -11.86
C ALA A 87 7.46 -10.22 -12.88
N PHE A 88 6.29 -9.74 -12.45
CA PHE A 88 5.16 -9.43 -13.32
C PHE A 88 5.56 -8.40 -14.38
N LEU A 89 6.11 -7.26 -13.98
CA LEU A 89 6.53 -6.19 -14.90
C LEU A 89 7.62 -6.63 -15.87
N ALA A 90 8.59 -7.44 -15.41
CA ALA A 90 9.69 -7.92 -16.25
C ALA A 90 9.22 -8.77 -17.45
N PHE A 91 8.05 -9.40 -17.36
CA PHE A 91 7.50 -10.29 -18.39
C PHE A 91 6.11 -9.87 -18.89
N SER A 92 5.70 -8.62 -18.63
CA SER A 92 4.40 -8.08 -19.06
C SER A 92 4.62 -6.90 -20.02
N PRO A 93 4.86 -7.14 -21.32
CA PRO A 93 5.13 -6.07 -22.29
C PRO A 93 3.92 -5.14 -22.52
N GLU A 94 2.73 -5.58 -22.13
CA GLU A 94 1.49 -4.78 -22.14
C GLU A 94 1.46 -3.74 -21.00
N CYS A 95 2.35 -3.84 -20.01
CA CYS A 95 2.40 -2.95 -18.86
C CYS A 95 3.53 -1.93 -19.01
N GLU A 96 3.16 -0.65 -18.91
CA GLU A 96 4.09 0.47 -18.92
C GLU A 96 4.23 1.05 -17.50
N VAL A 97 5.47 1.21 -17.03
CA VAL A 97 5.74 1.92 -15.77
C VAL A 97 5.74 3.41 -16.05
N LEU A 98 4.63 4.08 -15.72
CA LEU A 98 4.49 5.52 -15.91
C LEU A 98 5.29 6.34 -14.89
N TRP A 99 5.38 5.86 -13.64
CA TRP A 99 6.05 6.57 -12.56
C TRP A 99 6.44 5.65 -11.40
N SER A 100 7.61 5.89 -10.80
CA SER A 100 8.05 5.24 -9.56
C SER A 100 8.49 6.29 -8.53
N SER A 101 7.80 6.34 -7.40
CA SER A 101 8.11 7.25 -6.29
C SER A 101 9.51 7.01 -5.73
N SER A 102 9.88 5.74 -5.55
CA SER A 102 11.17 5.33 -4.99
C SER A 102 12.31 5.64 -5.95
N ALA A 103 12.16 5.30 -7.24
CA ALA A 103 13.17 5.62 -8.25
C ALA A 103 13.42 7.14 -8.37
N MET A 104 12.36 7.96 -8.30
CA MET A 104 12.50 9.41 -8.30
C MET A 104 13.27 9.93 -7.09
N GLN A 105 13.03 9.36 -5.90
CA GLN A 105 13.76 9.73 -4.69
C GLN A 105 15.24 9.35 -4.76
N ILE A 106 15.56 8.22 -5.39
CA ILE A 106 16.94 7.70 -5.47
C ILE A 106 17.74 8.45 -6.55
N PHE A 107 17.18 8.61 -7.75
CA PHE A 107 17.94 9.08 -8.91
C PHE A 107 17.67 10.55 -9.29
N PHE A 108 16.52 11.10 -8.90
CA PHE A 108 16.05 12.41 -9.39
C PHE A 108 15.53 13.30 -8.26
N LEU A 109 16.21 13.27 -7.11
CA LEU A 109 15.79 13.97 -5.89
C LEU A 109 15.53 15.46 -6.14
N GLU A 110 16.44 16.16 -6.82
CA GLU A 110 16.31 17.60 -7.10
C GLU A 110 15.04 17.94 -7.91
N ILE A 111 14.69 17.09 -8.89
CA ILE A 111 13.47 17.25 -9.68
C ILE A 111 12.25 17.06 -8.78
N LEU A 112 12.28 16.04 -7.93
CA LEU A 112 11.20 15.74 -7.00
C LEU A 112 11.00 16.88 -5.98
N GLU A 113 12.07 17.45 -5.44
CA GLU A 113 11.99 18.59 -4.51
C GLU A 113 11.43 19.84 -5.19
N LYS A 114 11.83 20.10 -6.44
CA LYS A 114 11.30 21.23 -7.22
C LYS A 114 9.81 21.03 -7.54
N ALA A 115 9.41 19.83 -7.94
CA ALA A 115 8.02 19.51 -8.26
C ALA A 115 7.13 19.47 -7.01
N PHE A 116 7.67 19.02 -5.87
CA PHE A 116 6.98 18.90 -4.59
C PHE A 116 7.75 19.61 -3.47
N PRO A 117 7.77 20.96 -3.40
CA PRO A 117 8.57 21.71 -2.42
C PRO A 117 8.21 21.44 -0.95
N ARG A 118 7.03 20.87 -0.69
CA ARG A 118 6.55 20.50 0.65
C ARG A 118 6.82 19.04 1.01
N TRP A 119 7.41 18.26 0.13
CA TRP A 119 7.76 16.87 0.39
C TRP A 119 8.98 16.68 1.31
N PRO A 120 10.09 17.44 1.18
CA PRO A 120 11.28 17.24 2.02
C PRO A 120 10.94 17.34 3.51
N GLN A 121 11.24 16.33 4.32
CA GLN A 121 10.87 16.25 5.75
C GLN A 121 9.37 16.28 6.05
N SER A 122 8.51 16.00 5.07
CA SER A 122 7.05 15.95 5.25
C SER A 122 6.66 14.98 6.37
N TYR A 123 7.23 13.77 6.37
CA TYR A 123 7.02 12.77 7.43
C TYR A 123 7.45 13.28 8.82
N LEU A 124 8.57 13.99 8.93
CA LEU A 124 9.03 14.58 10.19
C LEU A 124 8.21 15.80 10.62
N ARG A 125 7.46 16.43 9.72
CA ARG A 125 6.52 17.51 10.04
C ARG A 125 5.14 17.00 10.46
N MET A 126 4.80 15.75 10.12
CA MET A 126 3.56 15.14 10.61
C MET A 126 3.60 15.03 12.14
N SER A 127 2.45 15.16 12.78
CA SER A 127 2.34 14.98 14.23
C SER A 127 2.72 13.53 14.60
N ARG A 128 3.39 13.34 15.74
CA ARG A 128 3.98 12.02 16.09
C ARG A 128 2.91 10.91 16.18
N ASP A 129 1.71 11.23 16.62
CA ASP A 129 0.52 10.37 16.66
C ASP A 129 0.09 9.87 15.27
N LYS A 130 0.41 10.62 14.21
CA LYS A 130 0.14 10.28 12.80
C LYS A 130 1.34 9.66 12.08
N ARG A 131 2.54 9.66 12.69
CA ARG A 131 3.72 8.99 12.13
C ARG A 131 3.62 7.49 12.38
N ARG A 132 2.81 6.82 11.57
CA ARG A 132 2.71 5.36 11.58
C ARG A 132 3.29 4.85 10.26
N PHE A 133 4.41 4.15 10.35
CA PHE A 133 4.84 3.23 9.30
C PHE A 133 4.28 1.86 9.66
N VAL A 134 2.95 1.77 9.68
CA VAL A 134 2.23 0.56 10.07
C VAL A 134 1.08 0.42 9.09
N PRO A 135 1.02 -0.68 8.31
CA PRO A 135 -0.11 -0.95 7.43
C PRO A 135 -1.42 -0.89 8.21
N PRO A 136 -2.52 -0.46 7.57
CA PRO A 136 -3.82 -0.31 8.23
C PRO A 136 -4.26 -1.58 8.99
N TRP A 137 -3.95 -2.77 8.48
CA TRP A 137 -4.31 -4.06 9.08
C TRP A 137 -3.49 -4.43 10.34
N MET A 138 -2.31 -3.85 10.54
CA MET A 138 -1.50 -4.06 11.74
C MET A 138 -1.91 -3.15 12.91
N ALA A 139 -2.69 -2.09 12.66
CA ALA A 139 -3.12 -1.16 13.70
C ALA A 139 -4.03 -1.81 14.78
N GLY A 140 -4.62 -2.97 14.50
CA GLY A 140 -5.47 -3.72 15.43
C GLY A 140 -4.78 -4.86 16.21
N ALA A 141 -3.50 -5.15 15.96
CA ALA A 141 -2.81 -6.31 16.54
C ALA A 141 -2.16 -6.06 17.91
N HIS A 142 -2.25 -4.85 18.45
CA HIS A 142 -1.81 -4.55 19.82
C HIS A 142 -2.95 -4.81 20.82
N GLY A 143 -3.04 -6.05 21.29
CA GLY A 143 -3.62 -6.33 22.61
C GLY A 143 -2.86 -5.55 23.70
N PRO A 144 -3.51 -5.24 24.84
CA PRO A 144 -3.01 -4.25 25.79
C PRO A 144 -1.68 -4.70 26.39
N GLN A 145 -0.61 -3.97 26.13
CA GLN A 145 0.60 -4.07 26.95
C GLN A 145 0.26 -3.58 28.35
N ALA A 146 0.46 -4.46 29.31
CA ALA A 146 0.17 -4.25 30.71
C ALA A 146 1.08 -3.18 31.35
N SER A 147 0.44 -2.40 32.22
CA SER A 147 0.96 -1.72 33.41
C SER A 147 1.92 -0.52 33.26
N GLY A 148 1.31 0.66 33.33
CA GLY A 148 1.87 1.88 33.93
C GLY A 148 0.69 2.73 34.41
N ARG A 149 0.56 2.94 35.72
CA ARG A 149 -0.52 3.69 36.36
C ARG A 149 -0.46 5.16 35.94
N ASP A 150 -1.59 5.73 35.54
CA ASP A 150 -2.24 6.85 36.22
C ASP A 150 -3.55 7.20 35.51
N GLY A 151 -4.58 7.50 36.30
CA GLY A 151 -5.97 7.63 35.87
C GLY A 151 -6.24 8.89 35.05
N PHE A 152 -7.26 8.82 34.20
CA PHE A 152 -8.48 9.63 34.29
C PHE A 152 -9.40 9.23 33.11
N ALA A 153 -10.68 9.03 33.42
CA ALA A 153 -11.73 8.69 32.47
C ALA A 153 -12.10 9.88 31.58
N ASN A 154 -12.36 9.65 30.28
CA ASN A 154 -13.60 10.11 29.67
C ASN A 154 -13.90 9.44 28.31
N GLU A 155 -15.19 9.34 28.03
CA GLU A 155 -15.88 8.65 26.96
C GLU A 155 -15.61 9.21 25.55
N GLY A 156 -15.72 8.36 24.52
CA GLY A 156 -15.67 8.77 23.11
C GLY A 156 -15.53 7.59 22.15
N SER A 157 -16.66 7.02 21.74
CA SER A 157 -16.78 5.94 20.75
C SER A 157 -16.42 6.39 19.33
N VAL A 158 -15.48 5.70 18.67
CA VAL A 158 -15.23 5.78 17.22
C VAL A 158 -14.97 4.38 16.66
N VAL A 159 -15.74 3.99 15.65
CA VAL A 159 -15.71 2.68 14.98
C VAL A 159 -14.85 2.77 13.71
N SER A 160 -13.86 1.88 13.56
CA SER A 160 -13.11 1.67 12.31
C SER A 160 -13.19 0.18 11.95
N GLY A 161 -13.84 -0.13 10.83
CA GLY A 161 -14.10 -1.49 10.35
C GLY A 161 -12.91 -2.10 9.59
N GLN A 162 -12.73 -3.40 9.82
CA GLN A 162 -11.87 -4.35 9.10
C GLN A 162 -12.54 -4.85 7.82
#